data_AF-A0A1C4T9A3-F1
#
_entry.id   AF-A0A1C4T9A3-F1
#
_cell.length_a   1.000
_cell.length_b   1.000
_cell.length_c   1.000
_cell.angle_alpha   90.00
_cell.angle_beta   90.00
_cell.angle_gamma   90.00
#
_symmetry.space_group_name_H-M   'P 1'
#
loop_
_entity.id
_entity.type
_entity.pdbx_description
1 polymer ?
#
loop_
_entity_poly.entity_id
_entity_poly.type
_entity_poly.pdbx_seq_one_letter_code
_entity_poly.pdbx_strand_id
1 'polypeptide(L)' 'MLTPDRWDAWLDPSRTGEDELRALLEPPPGGLMRAYPVATTVSNVRNNGPELLEELAAPEESTLF' A
#
# COMPACT_ATOMS: atom_id res chain seq x y z
N MET A 1 -1.63 4.50 5.60
CA MET A 1 -0.35 5.00 5.06
C MET A 1 -0.07 6.31 5.74
N LEU A 2 1.16 6.52 6.20
CA LEU A 2 1.53 7.70 6.94
C LEU A 2 2.15 8.72 5.99
N THR A 3 1.61 9.94 5.96
CA THR A 3 2.15 11.01 5.13
C THR A 3 3.51 11.48 5.65
N PRO A 4 4.42 11.98 4.80
CA PRO A 4 5.79 12.33 5.19
C PRO A 4 5.90 13.30 6.37
N ASP A 5 4.95 14.23 6.51
CA ASP A 5 4.86 15.20 7.61
C ASP A 5 4.65 14.54 8.98
N ARG A 6 4.16 13.30 9.02
CA ARG A 6 3.94 12.54 10.27
C ARG A 6 5.05 11.54 10.57
N TRP A 7 6.06 11.40 9.70
CA TRP A 7 7.13 10.40 9.89
C TRP A 7 7.98 10.67 11.12
N ASP A 8 8.39 11.93 11.35
CA ASP A 8 9.18 12.31 12.53
C ASP A 8 8.44 11.96 13.83
N ALA A 9 7.14 12.25 13.84
CA ALA A 9 6.23 11.91 14.92
C ALA A 9 6.13 10.40 15.20
N TRP A 10 6.24 9.56 14.16
CA TRP A 10 6.20 8.11 14.26
C TRP A 10 7.54 7.48 14.64
N LEU A 11 8.65 8.08 14.19
CA LEU A 11 10.01 7.57 14.41
C LEU A 11 10.66 8.08 15.71
N ASP A 12 9.99 8.96 16.44
CA ASP A 12 10.46 9.52 17.71
C ASP A 12 10.47 8.45 18.82
N PRO A 13 11.64 7.99 19.29
CA PRO A 13 11.73 6.95 20.32
C PRO A 13 11.27 7.43 21.71
N SER A 14 11.16 8.75 21.91
CA SER A 14 10.68 9.31 23.18
C SER A 14 9.16 9.28 23.29
N ARG A 15 8.45 8.97 22.20
CA ARG A 15 6.99 8.95 22.15
C ARG A 15 6.44 7.58 22.55
N THR A 16 6.10 7.45 23.83
CA THR A 16 5.57 6.20 24.41
C THR A 16 4.08 6.26 24.75
N GLY A 17 3.40 7.38 24.47
CA GLY A 17 1.98 7.55 24.75
C GLY A 17 1.11 6.76 23.77
N GLU A 18 0.37 5.77 24.27
CA GLU A 18 -0.48 4.90 23.43
C GLU A 18 -1.54 5.68 22.64
N ASP A 19 -2.19 6.66 23.27
CA ASP A 19 -3.22 7.48 22.62
C ASP A 19 -2.64 8.39 21.53
N GLU A 20 -1.45 8.94 21.75
CA GLU A 20 -0.74 9.75 20.76
C GLU A 20 -0.32 8.93 19.53
N LEU A 21 0.13 7.69 19.74
CA LEU A 21 0.47 6.77 18.67
C LEU A 21 -0.78 6.32 17.90
N ARG A 22 -1.89 6.04 18.59
CA ARG A 22 -3.16 5.65 17.97
C ARG A 22 -3.70 6.74 17.04
N ALA A 23 -3.54 8.01 17.42
CA ALA A 23 -3.94 9.14 16.57
C ALA A 23 -3.14 9.24 15.26
N LEU A 24 -1.96 8.61 15.15
CA LEU A 24 -1.20 8.55 13.90
C LEU A 24 -1.72 7.46 12.95
N LEU A 25 -2.48 6.47 13.45
CA LEU A 25 -2.96 5.30 12.72
C LEU A 25 -4.33 5.53 12.09
N GLU A 26 -4.47 6.63 11.35
CA GLU A 26 -5.69 6.95 10.63
C GLU A 26 -5.63 6.42 9.19
N PRO A 27 -6.77 5.99 8.61
CA PRO A 27 -6.82 5.68 7.20
C PRO A 27 -6.50 6.94 6.38
N PRO A 28 -5.67 6.84 5.34
CA PRO A 28 -5.39 7.97 4.46
C PRO A 28 -6.68 8.40 3.75
N PRO A 29 -6.85 9.69 3.42
CA PRO A 29 -7.94 10.15 2.57
C PRO A 29 -8.07 9.29 1.30
N GLY A 30 -9.31 8.97 0.92
CA GLY A 30 -9.58 8.23 -0.31
C GLY A 30 -8.99 8.92 -1.54
N GLY A 31 -8.58 8.15 -2.54
CA GLY A 31 -8.01 8.67 -3.79
C GLY A 31 -6.51 8.97 -3.74
N LEU A 32 -5.84 8.79 -2.60
CA LEU A 32 -4.38 8.85 -2.52
C LEU A 32 -3.68 7.61 -3.10
N MET A 33 -4.42 6.55 -3.39
CA MET A 33 -3.91 5.28 -3.90
C MET A 33 -4.76 4.79 -5.07
N ARG A 34 -4.10 4.17 -6.04
CA ARG A 34 -4.72 3.43 -7.15
C ARG A 34 -4.24 1.98 -7.09
N ALA A 35 -5.16 1.04 -7.27
CA ALA A 35 -4.86 -0.38 -7.48
C ALA A 35 -5.01 -0.72 -8.98
N TYR A 36 -4.18 -1.65 -9.46
CA TYR A 36 -4.23 -2.19 -10.82
C TYR A 36 -3.77 -3.65 -10.84
N PRO A 37 -4.23 -4.47 -11.80
CA PRO A 37 -3.85 -5.89 -11.88
C PRO A 37 -2.41 -6.04 -12.37
N VAL A 38 -1.71 -7.05 -11.83
CA VAL A 38 -0.33 -7.43 -12.23
C VAL A 38 -0.25 -8.94 -12.46
N ALA A 39 0.83 -9.40 -13.07
CA ALA A 39 1.08 -10.81 -13.33
C ALA A 39 1.16 -11.63 -12.03
N THR A 40 0.62 -12.87 -12.07
CA THR A 40 0.62 -13.79 -10.91
C THR A 40 2.02 -14.25 -10.51
N THR A 41 3.02 -14.03 -11.36
CA THR A 41 4.45 -14.25 -11.06
C THR A 41 4.93 -13.47 -9.84
N VAL A 42 4.24 -12.38 -9.45
CA VAL A 42 4.49 -11.63 -8.21
C VAL A 42 4.35 -12.48 -6.95
N SER A 43 3.59 -13.59 -7.01
CA SER A 43 3.38 -14.50 -5.88
C SER A 43 4.62 -15.33 -5.50
N ASN A 44 5.63 -15.37 -6.36
CA ASN A 44 6.86 -16.14 -6.11
C ASN A 44 7.99 -15.18 -5.70
N VAL A 45 8.39 -15.23 -4.42
CA VAL A 45 9.43 -14.40 -3.80
C VAL A 45 10.81 -14.47 -4.48
N ARG A 46 11.07 -15.50 -5.31
CA ARG A 46 12.32 -15.60 -6.08
C ARG A 46 12.36 -14.58 -7.23
N ASN A 47 11.21 -14.13 -7.71
CA ASN A 47 11.11 -13.14 -8.78
C ASN A 47 11.29 -11.73 -8.18
N ASN A 48 12.18 -10.92 -8.75
CA ASN A 48 12.50 -9.57 -8.25
C ASN A 48 12.71 -8.56 -9.39
N GLY A 49 12.19 -8.85 -10.58
CA GLY A 49 12.32 -7.98 -11.74
C GLY A 49 11.26 -6.85 -11.76
N PRO A 50 11.53 -5.74 -12.47
CA PRO A 50 10.59 -4.61 -12.59
C PRO A 50 9.26 -4.99 -13.26
N GLU A 51 9.25 -6.06 -14.07
CA GLU A 51 8.07 -6.58 -14.77
C GLU A 51 6.93 -7.00 -13.82
N LEU A 52 7.24 -7.25 -12.54
CA LEU A 52 6.23 -7.62 -11.54
C LEU A 52 5.27 -6.47 -11.19
N LEU A 53 5.62 -5.24 -11.54
CA LEU A 53 4.80 -4.05 -11.35
C LEU A 53 4.16 -3.57 -12.67
N GLU A 54 4.33 -4.30 -13.77
CA GLU A 54 3.69 -3.95 -15.03
C GLU A 54 2.18 -4.19 -14.94
N GLU A 55 1.40 -3.15 -15.28
CA GLU A 55 -0.06 -3.20 -15.29
C GLU A 55 -0.52 -4.12 -16.42
N LEU A 56 -1.29 -5.15 -16.06
CA LEU A 56 -1.98 -5.97 -17.05
C LEU A 56 -3.15 -5.19 -17.63
N ALA A 57 -3.43 -5.41 -18.91
CA ALA A 57 -4.73 -5.06 -19.46
C ALA A 57 -5.81 -5.71 -18.58
N ALA A 58 -6.82 -4.94 -18.19
CA ALA A 58 -7.90 -5.48 -17.39
C ALA A 58 -8.44 -6.74 -18.09
N PRO A 59 -8.62 -7.87 -17.39
CA PRO A 59 -9.29 -9.00 -17.99
C PRO A 59 -10.63 -8.49 -18.53
N GLU A 60 -10.96 -8.79 -19.78
CA GLU A 60 -12.33 -8.59 -20.25
C GLU A 60 -13.20 -9.27 -19.20
N GLU A 61 -14.10 -8.50 -18.56
CA GLU A 61 -14.99 -9.06 -17.56
C GLU A 61 -15.78 -10.18 -18.25
N SER A 62 -15.34 -11.42 -18.09
CA SER A 62 -16.21 -12.56 -18.33
C SER A 62 -17.23 -12.50 -17.19
N THR A 63 -18.26 -11.68 -17.38
CA THR A 63 -19.46 -11.70 -16.57
C THR A 63 -20.05 -13.10 -16.74
N LEU A 64 -19.58 -14.03 -15.92
CA LEU A 64 -20.21 -15.32 -15.70
C LEU A 64 -21.48 -15.02 -14.91
N PHE A 65 -22.56 -14.77 -15.64
CA PHE A 65 -23.93 -14.88 -15.15
C PHE A 65 -24.23 -16.35 -14.82
#